data_AF-A0A520A0X8-F1
#
_entry.id   AF-A0A520A0X8-F1
#
_cell.length_a   1.000
_cell.length_b   1.000
_cell.length_c   1.000
_cell.angle_alpha   90.00
_cell.angle_beta   90.00
_cell.angle_gamma   90.00
#
_symmetry.space_group_name_H-M   'P 1'
#
loop_
_entity.id
_entity.type
_entity.pdbx_description
1 polymer ?
#
loop_
_entity_poly.entity_id
_entity_poly.type
_entity_poly.pdbx_seq_one_letter_code
_entity_poly.pdbx_strand_id
1 'polypeptide(L)'
;MNRRNALARVAVLMGGTVIGADYFLTSCSSPSGKDGAKTDTPAGATAGGAKVAFTPVQIGLLNEVGETILPATKTPGAKAANVGGFMEVMVRDCYKPADQQIFLTGLTKLDQACQKMHGKAFIDCDPAQRTTFLTALDK
;
A
#
# COMPACT_ATOMS: atom_id res chain seq x y z
N MET A 1 25.75 -15.71 -34.39
CA MET A 1 24.38 -15.17 -34.55
C MET A 1 24.15 -14.08 -33.49
N ASN A 2 24.03 -12.81 -33.88
CA ASN A 2 23.79 -11.72 -32.93
C ASN A 2 22.31 -11.68 -32.55
N ARG A 3 21.98 -12.21 -31.37
CA ARG A 3 20.64 -12.22 -30.73
C ARG A 3 19.86 -10.91 -30.84
N ARG A 4 20.56 -9.76 -30.83
CA ARG A 4 19.96 -8.43 -31.00
C ARG A 4 19.40 -8.20 -32.42
N ASN A 5 20.11 -8.68 -33.45
CA ASN A 5 19.67 -8.56 -34.84
C ASN A 5 18.51 -9.50 -35.18
N ALA A 6 18.42 -10.65 -34.48
CA ALA A 6 17.28 -11.57 -34.63
C ALA A 6 15.99 -10.95 -34.07
N LEU A 7 16.05 -10.35 -32.87
CA LEU A 7 14.91 -9.64 -32.27
C LEU A 7 14.46 -8.43 -33.12
N ALA A 8 15.41 -7.66 -33.66
CA ALA A 8 15.09 -6.51 -34.52
C ALA A 8 14.34 -6.91 -35.81
N ARG A 9 14.71 -8.03 -36.43
CA ARG A 9 14.07 -8.50 -37.67
C ARG A 9 12.68 -9.08 -37.43
N VAL A 10 12.47 -9.76 -36.30
CA VAL A 10 11.14 -10.28 -35.91
C VAL A 10 10.20 -9.12 -35.55
N ALA A 11 10.71 -8.06 -34.90
CA ALA A 11 9.92 -6.87 -34.58
C ALA A 11 9.45 -6.11 -35.84
N VAL A 12 10.31 -5.99 -36.87
CA VAL A 12 9.95 -5.38 -38.16
C VAL A 12 8.93 -6.23 -38.92
N LEU A 13 8.99 -7.56 -38.80
CA LEU A 13 8.07 -8.48 -39.47
C LEU A 13 6.67 -8.55 -38.82
N MET A 14 6.55 -8.22 -37.54
CA MET A 14 5.30 -8.37 -36.77
C MET A 14 4.64 -7.04 -36.35
N GLY A 15 5.27 -5.87 -36.54
CA GLY A 15 4.83 -4.64 -35.89
C GLY A 15 4.95 -3.34 -36.70
N GLY A 16 4.95 -3.41 -38.04
CA GLY A 16 5.11 -2.23 -38.92
C GLY A 16 3.88 -1.31 -39.10
N THR A 17 2.85 -1.38 -38.26
CA THR A 17 1.62 -0.56 -38.41
C THR A 17 1.29 0.36 -37.25
N VAL A 18 2.16 0.52 -36.24
CA VAL A 18 1.85 1.44 -35.12
C VAL A 18 2.27 2.88 -35.43
N ILE A 19 1.66 3.48 -36.47
CA ILE A 19 1.55 4.94 -36.53
C ILE A 19 0.54 5.33 -35.44
N GLY A 20 1.04 5.53 -34.22
CA GLY A 20 0.22 5.78 -33.03
C GLY A 20 0.78 5.23 -31.71
N ALA A 21 1.98 4.66 -31.70
CA ALA A 21 2.59 4.11 -30.48
C ALA A 21 2.79 5.20 -29.42
N ASP A 22 3.06 6.44 -29.84
CA ASP A 22 3.11 7.59 -28.94
C ASP A 22 1.75 7.87 -28.29
N TYR A 23 0.62 7.69 -28.99
CA TYR A 23 -0.73 7.81 -28.41
C TYR A 23 -1.08 6.64 -27.47
N PHE A 24 -0.63 5.43 -27.79
CA PHE A 24 -0.85 4.24 -26.96
C PHE A 24 0.01 4.26 -25.69
N LEU A 25 1.25 4.76 -25.76
CA LEU A 25 2.17 4.85 -24.62
C LEU A 25 1.98 6.13 -23.78
N THR A 26 1.39 7.19 -24.34
CA THR A 26 1.09 8.45 -23.62
C THR A 26 -0.17 8.34 -22.74
N SER A 27 -0.93 7.23 -22.80
CA SER A 27 -2.04 6.98 -21.87
C SER A 27 -1.61 6.69 -20.41
N CYS A 28 -0.31 6.70 -20.10
CA CYS A 28 0.19 6.70 -18.72
C CYS A 28 0.83 8.03 -18.30
N SER A 29 0.66 9.11 -19.05
CA SER A 29 1.12 10.45 -18.66
C SER A 29 0.12 11.50 -19.12
N SER A 30 -0.84 11.84 -18.26
CA SER A 30 -1.87 12.85 -18.54
C SER A 30 -1.25 14.24 -18.78
N PRO A 31 -1.49 14.89 -19.93
CA PRO A 31 -1.50 16.33 -20.02
C PRO A 31 -2.95 16.81 -19.85
N SER A 32 -3.14 17.69 -18.88
CA SER A 32 -4.35 18.48 -18.68
C SER A 32 -4.74 19.20 -19.98
N GLY A 33 -5.96 18.99 -20.49
CA GLY A 33 -6.50 19.86 -21.55
C GLY A 33 -7.53 19.25 -22.49
N LYS A 34 -8.81 19.42 -22.13
CA LYS A 34 -9.96 19.78 -22.99
C LYS A 34 -10.08 19.14 -24.39
N ASP A 35 -11.08 18.25 -24.52
CA ASP A 35 -12.21 18.32 -25.47
C ASP A 35 -12.64 16.95 -26.02
N GLY A 36 -13.84 16.54 -25.60
CA GLY A 36 -14.87 15.76 -26.31
C GLY A 36 -14.50 14.53 -27.15
N ALA A 37 -14.81 13.34 -26.63
CA ALA A 37 -15.53 12.28 -27.38
C ALA A 37 -15.97 11.17 -26.41
N LYS A 38 -17.28 10.88 -26.36
CA LYS A 38 -17.84 9.74 -25.63
C LYS A 38 -17.57 8.45 -26.41
N THR A 39 -17.00 7.45 -25.75
CA THR A 39 -17.11 6.04 -26.13
C THR A 39 -17.23 5.20 -24.87
N ASP A 40 -18.36 4.51 -24.76
CA ASP A 40 -18.73 3.66 -23.65
C ASP A 40 -17.86 2.39 -23.62
N THR A 41 -17.10 2.20 -22.54
CA THR A 41 -16.41 0.95 -22.18
C THR A 41 -16.28 0.95 -20.65
N PRO A 42 -16.54 -0.17 -19.94
CA PRO A 42 -16.67 -0.17 -18.49
C PRO A 42 -15.33 0.16 -17.83
N ALA A 43 -15.15 1.43 -17.49
CA ALA A 43 -14.02 1.96 -16.74
C ALA A 43 -14.15 1.53 -15.27
N GLY A 44 -13.83 0.28 -14.98
CA GLY A 44 -13.43 -0.13 -13.63
C GLY A 44 -12.04 0.41 -13.32
N ALA A 45 -11.92 1.73 -13.08
CA ALA A 45 -10.86 2.40 -12.31
C ALA A 45 -10.85 3.90 -12.59
N THR A 46 -11.83 4.64 -12.05
CA THR A 46 -11.65 6.07 -11.80
C THR A 46 -12.23 6.41 -10.43
N ALA A 47 -11.35 6.72 -9.47
CA ALA A 47 -11.67 7.67 -8.42
C ALA A 47 -10.36 8.19 -7.81
N GLY A 48 -9.85 9.28 -8.38
CA GLY A 48 -8.86 10.14 -7.73
C GLY A 48 -9.48 10.86 -6.54
N GLY A 49 -9.74 10.13 -5.45
CA GLY A 49 -9.84 10.68 -4.11
C GLY A 49 -8.45 10.77 -3.50
N ALA A 50 -8.24 11.71 -2.57
CA ALA A 50 -7.00 11.78 -1.78
C ALA A 50 -6.69 10.39 -1.23
N LYS A 51 -5.68 9.74 -1.79
CA LYS A 51 -5.32 8.38 -1.40
C LYS A 51 -4.82 8.42 0.03
N VAL A 52 -5.46 7.66 0.91
CA VAL A 52 -4.99 7.51 2.30
C VAL A 52 -3.56 7.02 2.28
N ALA A 53 -2.67 7.80 2.89
CA ALA A 53 -1.26 7.50 3.03
C ALA A 53 -0.91 7.52 4.52
N PHE A 54 -0.21 6.48 4.97
CA PHE A 54 0.20 6.39 6.37
C PHE A 54 1.46 7.20 6.60
N THR A 55 1.56 7.82 7.77
CA THR A 55 2.81 8.49 8.17
C THR A 55 3.88 7.44 8.48
N PRO A 56 5.18 7.78 8.39
CA PRO A 56 6.25 6.85 8.79
C PRO A 56 6.09 6.35 10.24
N VAL A 57 5.54 7.18 11.12
CA VAL A 57 5.24 6.83 12.51
C VAL A 57 4.13 5.77 12.58
N GLN A 58 3.06 5.90 11.79
CA GLN A 58 1.98 4.90 11.72
C GLN A 58 2.46 3.58 11.15
N ILE A 59 3.30 3.61 10.11
CA ILE A 59 3.93 2.40 9.55
C ILE A 59 4.82 1.73 10.60
N GLY A 60 5.63 2.52 11.32
CA GLY A 60 6.46 2.03 12.42
C GLY A 60 5.66 1.38 13.54
N LEU A 61 4.56 2.01 13.95
CA LEU A 61 3.63 1.46 14.94
C LEU A 61 3.05 0.12 14.49
N LEU A 62 2.53 0.04 13.26
CA LEU A 62 1.97 -1.19 12.70
C LEU A 62 3.01 -2.31 12.57
N ASN A 63 4.24 -1.96 12.21
CA ASN A 63 5.35 -2.91 12.18
C ASN A 63 5.67 -3.47 13.58
N GLU A 64 5.68 -2.64 14.63
CA GLU A 64 5.91 -3.11 16.00
C GLU A 64 4.74 -3.94 16.54
N VAL A 65 3.49 -3.56 16.24
CA VAL A 65 2.32 -4.37 16.55
C VAL A 65 2.43 -5.73 15.87
N GLY A 66 2.73 -5.74 14.57
CA GLY A 66 2.94 -6.96 13.79
C GLY A 66 4.07 -7.82 14.36
N GLU A 67 5.21 -7.24 14.71
CA GLU A 67 6.35 -7.96 15.28
C GLU A 67 6.03 -8.57 16.65
N THR A 68 5.21 -7.90 17.44
CA THR A 68 4.77 -8.45 18.73
C THR A 68 3.92 -9.71 18.54
N ILE A 69 3.10 -9.76 17.48
CA ILE A 69 2.23 -10.91 17.17
C ILE A 69 3.00 -12.02 16.45
N LEU A 70 3.84 -11.65 15.48
CA LEU A 70 4.65 -12.55 14.65
C LEU A 70 6.13 -12.14 14.72
N PRO A 71 6.81 -12.44 15.84
CA PRO A 71 8.20 -12.09 16.03
C PRO A 71 9.11 -12.93 15.13
N ALA A 72 10.33 -12.44 14.90
CA ALA A 72 11.36 -13.22 14.24
C ALA A 72 11.63 -14.54 14.97
N THR A 73 11.75 -15.61 14.18
CA THR A 73 12.16 -16.93 14.67
C THR A 73 13.32 -17.44 13.81
N LYS A 74 13.14 -18.56 13.09
CA LYS A 74 14.07 -19.01 12.05
C LYS A 74 13.89 -18.22 10.74
N THR A 75 12.77 -17.52 10.61
CA THR A 75 12.45 -16.63 9.49
C THR A 75 12.31 -15.19 10.01
N PRO A 76 12.48 -14.18 9.13
CA PRO A 76 12.23 -12.78 9.49
C PRO A 76 10.84 -12.58 10.08
N GLY A 77 10.74 -11.72 11.10
CA GLY A 77 9.48 -11.32 11.72
C GLY A 77 8.70 -10.30 10.89
N ALA A 78 7.50 -9.96 11.36
CA ALA A 78 6.59 -9.06 10.65
C ALA A 78 7.16 -7.65 10.41
N LYS A 79 7.92 -7.07 11.35
CA LYS A 79 8.57 -5.78 11.15
C LYS A 79 9.64 -5.87 10.06
N ALA A 80 10.43 -6.94 10.05
CA ALA A 80 11.42 -7.17 9.01
C ALA A 80 10.79 -7.35 7.62
N ALA A 81 9.56 -7.87 7.57
CA ALA A 81 8.75 -7.98 6.35
C ALA A 81 8.01 -6.68 5.95
N ASN A 82 8.14 -5.60 6.72
CA ASN A 82 7.46 -4.32 6.52
C ASN A 82 5.93 -4.46 6.37
N VAL A 83 5.30 -5.23 7.26
CA VAL A 83 3.84 -5.43 7.24
C VAL A 83 3.05 -4.13 7.31
N GLY A 84 3.55 -3.09 8.00
CA GLY A 84 2.90 -1.79 8.08
C GLY A 84 2.79 -1.09 6.72
N GLY A 85 3.83 -1.18 5.89
CA GLY A 85 3.79 -0.66 4.53
C GLY A 85 2.85 -1.47 3.62
N PHE A 86 2.78 -2.79 3.82
CA PHE A 86 1.80 -3.62 3.13
C PHE A 86 0.36 -3.28 3.52
N MET A 87 0.11 -3.07 4.82
CA MET A 87 -1.21 -2.66 5.33
C MET A 87 -1.66 -1.32 4.75
N GLU A 88 -0.75 -0.35 4.58
CA GLU A 88 -1.06 0.92 3.91
C GLU A 88 -1.59 0.68 2.50
N VAL A 89 -0.91 -0.13 1.69
CA VAL A 89 -1.34 -0.45 0.32
C VAL A 89 -2.73 -1.11 0.34
N MET A 90 -2.94 -2.08 1.22
CA MET A 90 -4.23 -2.76 1.36
C MET A 90 -5.36 -1.81 1.76
N VAL A 91 -5.15 -0.96 2.76
CA VAL A 91 -6.17 0.00 3.22
C VAL A 91 -6.44 1.05 2.15
N ARG A 92 -5.39 1.56 1.49
CA ARG A 92 -5.52 2.58 0.46
C ARG A 92 -6.25 2.09 -0.79
N ASP A 93 -5.90 0.91 -1.26
CA ASP A 93 -6.33 0.44 -2.58
C ASP A 93 -7.54 -0.53 -2.50
N CYS A 94 -7.85 -1.11 -1.34
CA CYS A 94 -8.95 -2.09 -1.19
C CYS A 94 -10.10 -1.66 -0.25
N TYR A 95 -9.93 -0.65 0.61
CA TYR A 95 -10.97 -0.28 1.58
C TYR A 95 -11.82 0.88 1.07
N LYS A 96 -13.08 0.95 1.52
CA LYS A 96 -13.93 2.13 1.28
C LYS A 96 -13.46 3.30 2.15
N PRO A 97 -13.71 4.56 1.76
CA PRO A 97 -13.28 5.73 2.55
C PRO A 97 -13.72 5.70 4.02
N ALA A 98 -14.93 5.20 4.30
CA ALA A 98 -15.42 5.05 5.68
C ALA A 98 -14.55 4.07 6.48
N ASP A 99 -14.18 2.93 5.88
CA ASP A 99 -13.36 1.89 6.53
C ASP A 99 -11.91 2.35 6.71
N GLN A 100 -11.38 3.14 5.76
CA GLN A 100 -10.07 3.78 5.89
C GLN A 100 -10.03 4.72 7.11
N GLN A 101 -11.07 5.54 7.29
CA GLN A 101 -11.16 6.45 8.43
C GLN A 101 -11.30 5.69 9.75
N ILE A 102 -12.06 4.59 9.77
CA ILE A 102 -12.16 3.70 10.94
C ILE A 102 -10.79 3.14 11.29
N PHE A 103 -10.02 2.67 10.30
CA PHE A 103 -8.68 2.14 10.50
C PHE A 103 -7.73 3.17 11.13
N LEU A 104 -7.66 4.37 10.55
CA LEU A 104 -6.82 5.46 11.07
C LEU A 104 -7.22 5.88 12.49
N THR A 105 -8.53 5.94 12.76
CA THR A 105 -9.05 6.23 14.10
C THR A 105 -8.69 5.11 15.08
N GLY A 106 -8.67 3.86 14.61
CA GLY A 106 -8.24 2.69 15.35
C GLY A 106 -6.78 2.77 15.80
N LEU A 107 -5.88 3.26 14.94
CA LEU A 107 -4.47 3.46 15.31
C LEU A 107 -4.32 4.42 16.50
N THR A 108 -5.03 5.56 16.45
CA THR A 108 -5.00 6.53 17.55
C THR A 108 -5.60 5.95 18.84
N LYS A 109 -6.71 5.20 18.74
CA LYS A 109 -7.35 4.55 19.89
C LYS A 109 -6.46 3.48 20.52
N LEU A 110 -5.74 2.72 19.70
CA LEU A 110 -4.80 1.70 20.18
C LEU A 110 -3.71 2.34 21.03
N ASP A 111 -3.10 3.42 20.56
CA ASP A 111 -2.04 4.10 21.29
C ASP A 111 -2.57 4.76 22.59
N GLN A 112 -3.76 5.37 22.54
CA GLN A 112 -4.44 5.89 23.73
C GLN A 112 -4.78 4.80 24.76
N ALA A 113 -5.20 3.62 24.30
CA ALA A 113 -5.48 2.49 25.18
C ALA A 113 -4.20 1.96 25.83
N CYS A 114 -3.09 1.92 25.08
CA CYS A 114 -1.78 1.55 25.62
C CYS A 114 -1.32 2.56 26.69
N GLN A 115 -1.45 3.86 26.40
CA GLN A 115 -1.17 4.94 27.34
C GLN A 115 -2.01 4.82 28.62
N LYS A 116 -3.28 4.44 28.52
CA LYS A 116 -4.14 4.22 29.70
C LYS A 116 -3.71 3.02 30.53
N MET A 117 -3.22 1.94 29.90
CA MET A 117 -2.83 0.72 30.60
C MET A 117 -1.42 0.80 31.21
N HIS A 118 -0.47 1.39 30.50
CA HIS A 118 0.96 1.38 30.85
C HIS A 118 1.56 2.76 31.11
N GLY A 119 0.81 3.84 30.89
CA GLY A 119 1.32 5.21 31.03
C GLY A 119 2.30 5.63 29.92
N LYS A 120 2.38 4.86 28.83
CA LYS A 120 3.31 5.06 27.72
C LYS A 120 2.64 4.77 26.37
N ALA A 121 3.12 5.40 25.31
CA ALA A 121 2.74 5.05 23.94
C ALA A 121 3.20 3.62 23.65
N PHE A 122 2.53 2.94 22.73
CA PHE A 122 2.81 1.53 22.41
C PHE A 122 4.28 1.32 21.98
N ILE A 123 4.83 2.28 21.23
CA ILE A 123 6.22 2.24 20.77
C ILE A 123 7.23 2.29 21.92
N ASP A 124 6.88 2.94 23.03
CA ASP A 124 7.72 3.13 24.20
C ASP A 124 7.57 2.00 25.25
N CYS A 125 6.62 1.10 25.03
CA CYS A 125 6.47 -0.11 25.84
C CYS A 125 7.57 -1.13 25.53
N ASP A 126 8.00 -1.86 26.55
CA ASP A 126 8.88 -3.02 26.37
C ASP A 126 8.11 -4.22 25.75
N PRO A 127 8.80 -5.27 25.27
CA PRO A 127 8.14 -6.40 24.60
C PRO A 127 7.09 -7.14 25.47
N ALA A 128 7.31 -7.22 26.78
CA ALA A 128 6.37 -7.90 27.69
C ALA A 128 5.12 -7.05 27.91
N GLN A 129 5.28 -5.73 28.05
CA GLN A 129 4.17 -4.77 28.10
C GLN A 129 3.34 -4.80 26.82
N ARG A 130 3.98 -4.77 25.64
CA ARG A 130 3.28 -4.86 24.35
C ARG A 130 2.46 -6.13 24.22
N THR A 131 3.05 -7.28 24.57
CA THR A 131 2.36 -8.58 24.53
C THR A 131 1.16 -8.59 25.48
N THR A 132 1.34 -8.10 26.71
CA THR A 132 0.27 -8.01 27.71
C THR A 132 -0.88 -7.14 27.22
N PHE A 133 -0.57 -5.98 26.66
CA PHE A 133 -1.56 -5.06 26.11
C PHE A 133 -2.33 -5.66 24.93
N LEU A 134 -1.63 -6.23 23.94
CA LEU A 134 -2.29 -6.84 22.78
C LEU A 134 -3.15 -8.05 23.18
N THR A 135 -2.69 -8.87 24.13
CA THR A 135 -3.47 -10.00 24.66
C THR A 135 -4.72 -9.52 25.42
N ALA A 136 -4.67 -8.36 26.07
CA ALA A 136 -5.82 -7.79 26.74
C ALA A 136 -6.86 -7.22 25.77
N LEU A 137 -6.44 -6.75 24.59
CA LEU A 137 -7.33 -6.28 23.53
C LEU A 137 -8.04 -7.40 22.75
N ASP A 138 -7.49 -8.63 22.76
CA ASP A 138 -8.04 -9.80 22.06
C ASP A 138 -9.21 -10.49 22.79
N LYS A 139 -9.56 -10.01 23.99
CA LYS A 139 -10.65 -10.54 24.82
C LYS A 139 -11.97 -9.80 24.58
#